data_AF-A0A060Y3B5-F1
#
_entry.id   AF-A0A060Y3B5-F1
#
_cell.length_a   1.000
_cell.length_b   1.000
_cell.length_c   1.000
_cell.angle_alpha   90.00
_cell.angle_beta   90.00
_cell.angle_gamma   90.00
#
_symmetry.space_group_name_H-M   'P 1'
#
loop_
_entity.id
_entity.type
_entity.pdbx_description
1 polymer ?
#
loop_
_entity_poly.entity_id
_entity_poly.type
_entity_poly.pdbx_seq_one_letter_code
_entity_poly.pdbx_strand_id
1 'polypeptide(L)' 'MSLLTHTTEGFSSTEYWEASSRREEYGDNNKLCGMLLKYIKPRDKILVVGCGNSELSEHLYDVGYRPTLTSVRRW' A
#
# COMPACT_ATOMS: atom_id res chain seq x y z
N MET A 1 8.37 -22.21 -0.24
CA MET A 1 8.17 -21.56 -1.55
C MET A 1 8.85 -20.19 -1.49
N SER A 2 9.53 -19.77 -2.55
CA SER A 2 10.08 -18.41 -2.65
C SER A 2 8.92 -17.41 -2.67
N LEU A 3 8.99 -16.39 -1.80
CA LEU A 3 7.96 -15.34 -1.67
C LEU A 3 7.97 -14.37 -2.85
N LEU A 4 9.09 -14.27 -3.56
CA LEU A 4 9.25 -13.43 -4.73
C LEU A 4 9.26 -14.31 -5.98
N THR A 5 8.53 -13.87 -6.99
CA THR A 5 8.63 -14.47 -8.32
C THR A 5 10.06 -14.31 -8.81
N HIS A 6 10.62 -15.37 -9.38
CA HIS A 6 11.97 -15.33 -9.94
C HIS A 6 12.03 -14.55 -11.26
N THR A 7 10.87 -14.14 -11.80
CA THR A 7 10.75 -13.37 -13.04
C THR A 7 9.82 -12.18 -12.85
N THR A 8 10.02 -11.16 -13.68
CA THR A 8 9.22 -9.93 -13.64
C THR A 8 7.79 -10.14 -14.13
N GLU A 9 7.54 -11.11 -15.03
CA GLU A 9 6.17 -11.40 -15.48
C GLU A 9 5.28 -11.92 -14.36
N GLY A 10 5.85 -12.57 -13.36
CA GLY A 10 5.11 -13.06 -12.20
C GLY A 10 4.39 -11.96 -11.42
N PHE A 11 4.94 -10.74 -11.37
CA PHE A 11 4.28 -9.59 -10.75
C PHE A 11 3.09 -9.04 -11.56
N SER A 12 2.88 -9.53 -12.78
CA SER A 12 1.71 -9.20 -13.60
C SER A 12 0.53 -10.16 -13.37
N SER A 13 0.73 -11.24 -12.61
CA SER A 13 -0.33 -12.21 -12.28
C SER A 13 -1.15 -11.74 -11.10
N THR A 14 -2.47 -11.69 -11.29
CA THR A 14 -3.43 -11.45 -10.21
C THR A 14 -3.38 -12.58 -9.18
N GLU A 15 -3.21 -13.83 -9.61
CA GLU A 15 -3.14 -14.99 -8.72
C GLU A 15 -1.94 -14.94 -7.77
N TYR A 16 -0.80 -14.39 -8.23
CA TYR A 16 0.36 -14.15 -7.37
C TYR A 16 0.03 -13.15 -6.26
N TRP A 17 -0.62 -12.03 -6.59
CA TRP A 17 -0.98 -10.99 -5.61
C TRP A 17 -2.11 -11.43 -4.68
N GLU A 18 -3.06 -12.21 -5.16
CA GLU A 18 -4.09 -12.82 -4.31
C GLU A 18 -3.48 -13.79 -3.29
N ALA A 19 -2.48 -14.59 -3.69
CA ALA A 19 -1.80 -15.50 -2.79
C ALA A 19 -0.97 -14.76 -1.72
N SER A 20 -0.23 -13.73 -2.11
CA SER A 20 0.60 -12.94 -1.18
C SER A 20 -0.23 -12.06 -0.25
N SER A 21 -1.39 -11.57 -0.69
CA SER A 21 -2.29 -10.74 0.13
C SER A 21 -2.86 -11.41 1.39
N ARG A 22 -2.68 -12.73 1.54
CA ARG A 22 -3.09 -13.43 2.77
C ARG A 22 -2.25 -13.03 3.98
N ARG A 23 -1.11 -12.36 3.77
CA ARG A 23 -0.26 -11.78 4.81
C ARG A 23 0.27 -10.43 4.32
N GLU A 24 0.45 -9.46 5.21
CA GLU A 24 1.19 -8.24 4.83
C GLU A 24 2.69 -8.55 4.79
N GLU A 25 3.24 -8.64 3.58
CA GLU A 25 4.60 -9.16 3.35
C GLU A 25 5.67 -8.07 3.16
N TYR A 26 5.31 -6.78 3.19
CA TYR A 26 6.23 -5.67 2.88
C TYR A 26 6.56 -4.75 4.06
N GLY A 27 6.19 -5.13 5.28
CA GLY A 27 6.64 -4.48 6.52
C GLY A 27 5.56 -3.72 7.26
N ASP A 28 5.99 -2.93 8.25
CA ASP A 28 5.11 -2.26 9.22
C ASP A 28 4.59 -0.92 8.66
N ASN A 29 3.29 -0.88 8.35
CA ASN A 29 2.62 0.32 7.83
C ASN A 29 2.75 1.53 8.77
N ASN A 30 2.87 1.33 10.08
CA ASN A 30 3.02 2.45 11.01
C ASN A 30 4.36 3.14 10.85
N LYS A 31 5.43 2.37 10.64
CA LYS A 31 6.76 2.93 10.35
C LYS A 31 6.77 3.66 9.03
N LEU A 32 6.15 3.08 7.99
CA LEU A 32 6.04 3.72 6.69
C LEU A 32 5.22 5.02 6.75
N CYS A 33 4.07 4.98 7.40
CA CYS A 33 3.23 6.16 7.63
C CYS A 33 4.02 7.26 8.34
N GLY A 34 4.70 6.94 9.45
CA GLY A 34 5.52 7.90 10.17
C GLY A 34 6.67 8.51 9.35
N MET A 35 7.25 7.76 8.40
CA MET A 35 8.23 8.31 7.47
C MET A 35 7.59 9.23 6.44
N LEU A 36 6.46 8.83 5.85
CA LEU A 36 5.75 9.62 4.85
C LEU A 36 5.31 10.97 5.41
N LEU A 37 4.76 10.99 6.63
CA LEU A 37 4.26 12.20 7.30
C LEU A 37 5.30 13.32 7.47
N LYS A 38 6.60 13.03 7.30
CA LYS A 38 7.65 14.06 7.30
C LYS A 38 7.70 14.88 6.00
N TYR A 39 7.09 14.37 4.93
CA TYR A 39 7.22 14.92 3.57
C TYR A 39 5.89 15.30 2.94
N ILE A 40 4.79 14.67 3.35
CA ILE A 40 3.44 14.99 2.86
C ILE A 40 2.74 15.97 3.81
N LYS A 41 1.86 16.81 3.26
CA LYS A 41 1.06 17.79 4.00
C LYS A 41 -0.43 17.46 3.85
N PRO A 42 -1.30 17.78 4.84
CA PRO A 42 -2.73 17.48 4.78
C PRO A 42 -3.49 18.05 3.56
N ARG A 43 -2.92 19.05 2.88
CA ARG A 43 -3.50 19.66 1.67
C ARG A 43 -3.06 18.98 0.38
N ASP A 44 -2.08 18.09 0.43
CA ASP A 44 -1.58 17.37 -0.74
C ASP A 44 -2.62 16.36 -1.19
N LYS A 45 -2.79 16.22 -2.51
CA LYS A 45 -3.61 15.19 -3.12
C LYS A 45 -2.80 13.92 -3.22
N ILE A 46 -3.19 12.89 -2.48
CA ILE A 46 -2.46 11.63 -2.36
C ILE A 46 -3.22 10.54 -3.10
N LEU A 47 -2.51 9.85 -4.00
CA LEU A 47 -3.00 8.66 -4.69
C LEU A 47 -2.15 7.46 -4.27
N VAL A 48 -2.76 6.49 -3.58
CA VAL A 48 -2.13 5.21 -3.25
C VAL A 48 -2.59 4.17 -4.28
N VAL A 49 -1.74 3.90 -5.27
CA VAL A 49 -2.01 2.92 -6.33
C VAL A 49 -1.59 1.53 -5.87
N GLY A 50 -2.43 0.53 -6.14
CA GLY A 50 -2.11 -0.87 -5.80
C GLY A 50 -2.06 -1.09 -4.29
N CYS A 51 -2.94 -0.43 -3.54
CA CYS A 51 -2.93 -0.48 -2.08
C CYS A 51 -3.28 -1.88 -1.52
N GLY A 52 -3.86 -2.77 -2.32
CA GLY A 52 -4.15 -4.15 -1.93
C GLY A 52 -4.94 -4.23 -0.63
N ASN A 53 -4.38 -4.94 0.34
CA ASN A 53 -4.87 -5.09 1.72
C ASN A 53 -4.11 -4.20 2.74
N SER A 54 -3.28 -3.27 2.30
CA SER A 54 -2.47 -2.42 3.19
C SER A 54 -3.32 -1.46 4.02
N GLU A 55 -3.02 -1.37 5.32
CA GLU A 55 -3.62 -0.41 6.25
C GLU A 55 -3.06 1.01 6.12
N LEU A 56 -2.06 1.24 5.26
CA LEU A 56 -1.42 2.55 5.11
C LEU A 56 -2.42 3.67 4.82
N SER A 57 -3.38 3.42 3.92
CA SER A 57 -4.41 4.40 3.59
C SER A 57 -5.34 4.70 4.77
N GLU A 58 -5.61 3.71 5.62
CA GLU A 58 -6.42 3.89 6.84
C GLU A 58 -5.67 4.76 7.85
N HIS A 59 -4.39 4.48 8.08
CA HIS A 59 -3.55 5.31 8.95
C HIS A 59 -3.42 6.75 8.44
N LEU A 60 -3.24 6.97 7.14
CA LEU A 60 -3.20 8.31 6.54
C LEU A 60 -4.55 9.03 6.69
N TYR A 61 -5.65 8.30 6.52
CA TYR A 61 -7.00 8.84 6.72
C TYR A 61 -7.20 9.31 8.18
N ASP A 62 -6.75 8.52 9.16
CA ASP A 62 -6.91 8.83 10.57
C ASP A 62 -6.10 10.04 11.04
N VAL A 63 -4.92 10.26 10.46
CA VAL A 63 -4.05 11.40 10.80
C VAL A 63 -4.35 12.67 9.99
N GLY A 64 -5.45 12.70 9.22
CA GLY A 64 -6.03 13.95 8.70
C GLY A 64 -6.00 14.15 7.18
N TYR A 65 -5.67 13.13 6.38
CA TYR A 65 -5.61 13.23 4.91
C TYR A 65 -6.95 12.90 4.22
N ARG A 66 -8.05 12.83 4.98
CA ARG A 66 -9.39 12.39 4.55
C ARG A 66 -9.92 13.02 3.25
N PRO A 67 -9.87 14.36 3.04
CA PRO A 67 -10.50 14.97 1.88
C PRO A 67 -9.64 14.87 0.61
N THR A 68 -8.38 14.46 0.71
CA THR A 68 -7.42 14.48 -0.40
C THR A 68 -6.78 13.12 -0.70
N LEU A 69 -7.15 12.08 0.05
CA LEU A 69 -6.65 10.72 -0.10
C LEU A 69 -7.56 9.89 -1.01
N THR A 70 -6.98 9.34 -2.08
CA THR A 70 -7.62 8.37 -2.96
C THR A 70 -6.80 7.08 -2.96
N SER A 71 -7.46 5.94 -2.82
CA SER A 71 -6.82 4.62 -2.86
C SER A 71 -7.42 3.77 -3.96
N VAL A 72 -6.57 3.19 -4.81
CA VAL A 72 -6.99 2.28 -5.89
C VAL A 72 -6.51 0.89 -5.54
N ARG A 73 -7.46 0.03 -5.15
CA ARG A 73 -7.18 -1.39 -4.93
C ARG A 73 -6.92 -2.05 -6.28
N ARG A 74 -5.87 -2.86 -6.32
CA ARG A 74 -5.54 -3.75 -7.44
C ARG A 74 -5.35 -5.15 -6.85
N TRP A 75 -5.82 -6.15 -7.58
CA TRP A 75 -5.52 -7.56 -7.39
C TRP A 75 -4.86 -8.03 -8.68
#